data_AF-A0AAJ2UZC9-F1
#
_entry.id   AF-A0AAJ2UZC9-F1
#
_cell.length_a   1.000
_cell.length_b   1.000
_cell.length_c   1.000
_cell.angle_alpha   90.00
_cell.angle_beta   90.00
_cell.angle_gamma   90.00
#
_symmetry.space_group_name_H-M   'P 1'
#
loop_
_entity.id
_entity.type
_entity.pdbx_description
1 polymer ?
#
loop_
_entity_poly.entity_id
_entity_poly.type
_entity_poly.pdbx_seq_one_letter_code
_entity_poly.pdbx_strand_id
1 'polypeptide(L)'
;MPADPGVVETVTIALVTALVTTVGTQWLVVPRLEARKRRILDVHQARDQFLAEMRRILGAGGRLQNFEAPAPDDPACSPVMRERIEAGRARWVKQLEDATEWLVDNVELYAPSWPTELLRDLISTYVAQAWAVMLSERQDTRKAELLVALTTPVWEVFGSRGWERRPSDIARAQRKLAALIAEMAAEADRRNAPAPAAA
;
A
#
# COMPACT_ATOMS: atom_id res chain seq x y z
N MET A 1 -7.62 -3.17 72.40
CA MET A 1 -7.78 -4.54 71.86
C MET A 1 -6.50 -4.92 71.15
N PRO A 2 -5.71 -5.88 71.67
CA PRO A 2 -4.58 -6.41 70.93
C PRO A 2 -5.11 -7.10 69.67
N ALA A 3 -4.53 -6.79 68.51
CA ALA A 3 -4.87 -7.48 67.27
C ALA A 3 -4.58 -8.97 67.43
N ASP A 4 -5.53 -9.83 67.06
CA ASP A 4 -5.30 -11.27 67.03
C ASP A 4 -4.08 -11.57 66.16
N PRO A 5 -3.16 -12.45 66.59
CA PRO A 5 -1.92 -12.75 65.87
C PRO A 5 -2.19 -13.20 64.42
N GLY A 6 -3.33 -13.85 64.15
CA GLY A 6 -3.75 -14.23 62.80
C GLY A 6 -4.09 -13.06 61.87
N VAL A 7 -4.49 -11.90 62.40
CA VAL A 7 -4.78 -10.70 61.59
C VAL A 7 -3.48 -10.07 61.08
N VAL A 8 -2.46 -9.99 61.95
CA VAL A 8 -1.15 -9.42 61.59
C VAL A 8 -0.45 -10.30 60.55
N GLU A 9 -0.52 -11.62 60.70
CA GLU A 9 0.03 -12.58 59.74
C GLU A 9 -0.67 -12.46 58.37
N THR A 10 -2.00 -12.40 58.35
CA THR A 10 -2.79 -12.25 57.12
C THR A 10 -2.46 -10.95 56.39
N VAL A 11 -2.36 -9.83 57.13
CA VAL A 11 -2.00 -8.52 56.55
C VAL A 11 -0.58 -8.55 55.97
N THR A 12 0.36 -9.22 56.64
CA THR A 12 1.76 -9.32 56.18
C THR A 12 1.86 -10.15 54.91
N ILE A 13 1.19 -11.31 54.86
CA ILE A 13 1.14 -12.15 53.66
C ILE A 13 0.48 -11.40 52.50
N ALA A 14 -0.61 -10.69 52.75
CA ALA A 14 -1.29 -9.90 51.73
C ALA A 14 -0.38 -8.78 51.19
N LEU A 15 0.32 -8.06 52.07
CA LEU A 15 1.25 -7.01 51.69
C LEU A 15 2.41 -7.54 50.85
N VAL A 16 3.05 -8.64 51.29
CA VAL A 16 4.15 -9.27 50.55
C VAL A 16 3.67 -9.80 49.20
N THR A 17 2.52 -10.46 49.16
CA THR A 17 1.94 -10.98 47.92
C THR A 17 1.63 -9.85 46.94
N ALA A 18 1.04 -8.75 47.43
CA ALA A 18 0.78 -7.57 46.61
C ALA A 18 2.08 -6.98 46.06
N LEU A 19 3.11 -6.82 46.91
CA LEU A 19 4.39 -6.24 46.50
C LEU A 19 5.10 -7.11 45.45
N VAL A 20 5.15 -8.42 45.67
CA VAL A 20 5.74 -9.39 44.73
C VAL A 20 4.96 -9.40 43.41
N THR A 21 3.63 -9.35 43.47
CA THR A 21 2.78 -9.32 42.26
C THR A 21 2.99 -8.01 41.48
N THR A 22 3.00 -6.86 42.14
CA THR A 22 3.20 -5.56 41.49
C THR A 22 4.59 -5.44 40.88
N VAL A 23 5.63 -5.73 41.66
CA VAL A 23 7.02 -5.66 41.18
C VAL A 23 7.26 -6.69 40.08
N GLY A 24 6.79 -7.92 40.25
CA GLY A 24 6.90 -8.98 39.25
C GLY A 24 6.20 -8.65 37.94
N THR A 25 4.99 -8.07 38.01
CA THR A 25 4.25 -7.64 36.82
C THR A 25 4.98 -6.48 36.11
N GLN A 26 5.45 -5.48 36.86
CA GLN A 26 6.16 -4.34 36.29
C GLN A 26 7.50 -4.72 35.65
N TRP A 27 8.25 -5.65 36.25
CA TRP A 27 9.57 -6.03 35.75
C TRP A 27 9.55 -7.08 34.66
N LEU A 28 8.59 -8.02 34.66
CA LEU A 28 8.60 -9.15 33.72
C LEU A 28 7.54 -9.07 32.63
N VAL A 29 6.36 -8.53 32.95
CA VAL A 29 5.20 -8.54 32.06
C VAL A 29 5.17 -7.28 31.22
N VAL A 30 5.31 -6.10 31.83
CA VAL A 30 5.28 -4.80 31.14
C VAL A 30 6.30 -4.71 29.99
N PRO A 31 7.60 -4.98 30.16
CA PRO A 31 8.55 -4.83 29.06
C PRO A 31 8.27 -5.78 27.89
N ARG A 32 7.75 -6.99 28.17
CA ARG A 32 7.33 -7.93 27.11
C ARG A 32 6.09 -7.45 26.37
N LEU A 33 5.12 -6.89 27.09
CA LEU A 33 3.92 -6.31 26.48
C LEU A 33 4.26 -5.09 25.64
N GLU A 34 5.15 -4.22 26.10
CA GLU A 34 5.62 -3.06 25.34
C GLU A 34 6.38 -3.47 24.08
N ALA A 35 7.28 -4.45 24.18
CA ALA A 35 7.97 -5.01 23.02
C ALA A 35 6.98 -5.63 22.00
N ARG A 36 5.98 -6.40 22.46
CA ARG A 36 4.94 -6.97 21.59
C ARG A 36 4.07 -5.88 20.97
N LYS A 37 3.66 -4.89 21.75
CA LYS A 37 2.89 -3.73 21.28
C LYS A 37 3.66 -3.00 20.18
N ARG A 38 4.96 -2.74 20.39
CA ARG A 38 5.82 -2.10 19.39
C ARG A 38 5.87 -2.90 18.09
N ARG A 39 6.14 -4.20 18.15
CA ARG A 39 6.13 -5.06 16.96
C ARG A 39 4.80 -5.04 16.21
N ILE A 40 3.69 -5.06 16.93
CA ILE A 40 2.36 -4.99 16.33
C ILE A 40 2.15 -3.63 15.65
N LEU A 41 2.53 -2.53 16.32
CA LEU A 41 2.45 -1.18 15.76
C LEU A 41 3.30 -1.03 14.51
N ASP A 42 4.53 -1.55 14.51
CA ASP A 42 5.43 -1.50 13.36
C ASP A 42 4.82 -2.23 12.14
N VAL A 43 4.19 -3.39 12.35
CA VAL A 43 3.46 -4.14 11.32
C VAL A 43 2.29 -3.33 10.76
N HIS A 44 1.51 -2.67 11.62
CA HIS A 44 0.39 -1.83 11.17
C HIS A 44 0.87 -0.60 10.40
N GLN A 45 1.91 0.07 10.90
CA GLN A 45 2.50 1.23 10.24
C GLN A 45 3.01 0.88 8.83
N ALA A 46 3.68 -0.27 8.66
CA ALA A 46 4.14 -0.71 7.35
C ALA A 46 2.97 -0.96 6.38
N ARG A 47 1.88 -1.56 6.86
CA ARG A 47 0.65 -1.75 6.05
C ARG A 47 -0.01 -0.42 5.70
N ASP A 48 -0.08 0.51 6.63
CA ASP A 48 -0.69 1.82 6.43
C ASP A 48 0.10 2.65 5.42
N GLN A 49 1.44 2.58 5.45
CA GLN A 49 2.30 3.22 4.45
C GLN A 49 2.09 2.61 3.06
N PHE A 50 2.05 1.28 2.93
CA PHE A 50 1.72 0.61 1.67
C PHE A 50 0.36 1.08 1.12
N LEU A 51 -0.67 1.13 1.96
CA LEU A 51 -2.00 1.60 1.56
C LEU A 51 -2.01 3.10 1.23
N ALA A 52 -1.21 3.91 1.91
CA ALA A 52 -1.09 5.33 1.60
C ALA A 52 -0.52 5.56 0.20
N GLU A 53 0.53 4.82 -0.18
CA GLU A 53 1.11 4.93 -1.53
C GLU A 53 0.18 4.41 -2.62
N MET A 54 -0.53 3.29 -2.39
CA MET A 54 -1.59 2.85 -3.32
C MET A 54 -2.67 3.92 -3.51
N ARG A 55 -3.09 4.58 -2.43
CA ARG A 55 -4.08 5.66 -2.49
C ARG A 55 -3.51 6.88 -3.23
N ARG A 56 -2.22 7.17 -3.08
CA ARG A 56 -1.53 8.22 -3.82
C ARG A 56 -1.52 7.91 -5.32
N ILE A 57 -1.26 6.66 -5.71
CA ILE A 57 -1.34 6.20 -7.10
C ILE A 57 -2.76 6.37 -7.65
N LEU A 58 -3.78 5.87 -6.95
CA LEU A 58 -5.18 6.02 -7.37
C LEU A 58 -5.60 7.49 -7.49
N GLY A 59 -5.20 8.33 -6.53
CA GLY A 59 -5.56 9.75 -6.50
C GLY A 59 -4.83 10.60 -7.54
N ALA A 60 -3.54 10.37 -7.78
CA ALA A 60 -2.78 11.05 -8.84
C ALA A 60 -3.18 10.55 -10.23
N GLY A 61 -3.34 9.23 -10.40
CA GLY A 61 -3.76 8.62 -11.66
C GLY A 61 -5.17 9.04 -12.06
N GLY A 62 -6.11 9.03 -11.11
CA GLY A 62 -7.47 9.52 -11.36
C GLY A 62 -7.52 11.01 -11.72
N ARG A 63 -6.65 11.86 -11.14
CA ARG A 63 -6.56 13.28 -11.54
C ARG A 63 -6.00 13.44 -12.95
N LEU A 64 -4.98 12.67 -13.32
CA LEU A 64 -4.41 12.70 -14.68
C LEU A 64 -5.38 12.21 -15.75
N GLN A 65 -6.23 11.23 -15.43
CA GLN A 65 -7.26 10.72 -16.35
C GLN A 65 -8.42 11.71 -16.53
N ASN A 66 -8.88 12.32 -15.43
CA ASN A 66 -10.05 13.20 -15.45
C ASN A 66 -9.71 14.65 -15.86
N PHE A 67 -8.43 15.03 -15.85
CA PHE A 67 -7.99 16.38 -16.19
C PHE A 67 -7.29 16.37 -17.55
N GLU A 68 -8.10 16.53 -18.60
CA GLU A 68 -7.63 16.58 -19.98
C GLU A 68 -6.77 17.82 -20.21
N ALA A 69 -5.67 17.67 -20.96
CA ALA A 69 -4.88 18.83 -21.36
C ALA A 69 -5.67 19.62 -22.42
N PRO A 70 -5.76 20.96 -22.28
CA PRO A 70 -6.39 21.78 -23.30
C PRO A 70 -5.66 21.61 -24.63
N ALA A 71 -6.41 21.64 -25.73
CA ALA A 71 -5.84 21.54 -27.06
C ALA A 71 -4.81 22.66 -27.30
N PRO A 72 -3.76 22.43 -28.10
CA PRO A 72 -2.73 23.44 -28.39
C PRO A 72 -3.29 24.76 -28.94
N ASP A 73 -4.44 24.70 -29.59
CA ASP A 73 -5.09 25.85 -30.24
C ASP A 73 -6.37 26.30 -29.54
N ASP A 74 -6.62 25.86 -28.29
CA ASP A 74 -7.82 26.26 -27.55
C ASP A 74 -7.81 27.77 -27.25
N PRO A 75 -8.72 28.56 -27.86
CA PRO A 75 -8.76 30.02 -27.68
C PRO A 75 -9.21 30.44 -26.27
N ALA A 76 -9.84 29.53 -25.50
CA ALA A 76 -10.24 29.79 -24.12
C ALA A 76 -9.06 29.62 -23.14
N CYS A 77 -7.96 29.01 -23.57
CA CYS A 77 -6.81 28.71 -22.74
C CYS A 77 -5.66 29.69 -22.99
N SER A 78 -5.49 30.66 -22.09
CA SER A 78 -4.35 31.58 -22.15
C SER A 78 -3.02 30.83 -21.97
N PRO A 79 -1.89 31.36 -22.51
CA PRO A 79 -0.58 30.72 -22.34
C PRO A 79 -0.21 30.46 -20.88
N VAL A 80 -0.53 31.40 -19.98
CA VAL A 80 -0.29 31.26 -18.54
C VAL A 80 -1.14 30.15 -17.92
N MET A 81 -2.40 29.98 -18.38
CA MET A 81 -3.25 28.89 -17.92
C MET A 81 -2.69 27.54 -18.36
N ARG A 82 -2.23 27.45 -19.61
CA ARG A 82 -1.63 26.23 -20.16
C ARG A 82 -0.40 25.80 -19.39
N GLU A 83 0.53 26.72 -19.14
CA GLU A 83 1.73 26.45 -18.33
C GLU A 83 1.37 25.94 -16.92
N ARG A 84 0.36 26.54 -16.28
CA ARG A 84 -0.11 26.10 -14.95
C ARG A 84 -0.72 24.70 -14.98
N ILE A 85 -1.46 24.38 -16.04
CA ILE A 85 -2.03 23.04 -16.26
C ILE A 85 -0.92 22.01 -16.46
N GLU A 86 0.05 22.30 -17.32
CA GLU A 86 1.20 21.43 -17.58
C GLU A 86 2.02 21.19 -16.30
N ALA A 87 2.30 22.26 -15.53
CA ALA A 87 2.97 22.13 -14.24
C ALA A 87 2.13 21.30 -13.25
N GLY A 88 0.80 21.41 -13.29
CA GLY A 88 -0.11 20.57 -12.51
C GLY A 88 -0.02 19.10 -12.86
N ARG A 89 -0.05 18.79 -14.15
CA ARG A 89 0.08 17.42 -14.67
C ARG A 89 1.45 16.84 -14.33
N ALA A 90 2.53 17.59 -14.55
CA ALA A 90 3.89 17.16 -14.19
C ALA A 90 4.02 16.82 -12.69
N ARG A 91 3.38 17.60 -11.80
CA ARG A 91 3.34 17.26 -10.36
C ARG A 91 2.63 15.94 -10.08
N TRP A 92 1.55 15.63 -10.79
CA TRP A 92 0.86 14.35 -10.59
C TRP A 92 1.63 13.17 -11.16
N VAL A 93 2.31 13.35 -12.29
CA VAL A 93 3.21 12.33 -12.85
C VAL A 93 4.33 12.01 -11.86
N LYS A 94 4.97 13.04 -11.31
CA LYS A 94 5.96 12.86 -10.24
C LYS A 94 5.38 12.14 -9.02
N GLN A 95 4.14 12.45 -8.62
CA GLN A 95 3.50 11.73 -7.52
C GLN A 95 3.27 10.24 -7.81
N LEU A 96 3.03 9.86 -9.06
CA LEU A 96 2.95 8.46 -9.47
C LEU A 96 4.32 7.80 -9.38
N GLU A 97 5.35 8.44 -9.93
CA GLU A 97 6.73 7.97 -9.91
C GLU A 97 7.21 7.73 -8.48
N ASP A 98 7.18 8.78 -7.63
CA ASP A 98 7.60 8.71 -6.22
C ASP A 98 6.89 7.56 -5.47
N ALA A 99 5.58 7.40 -5.70
CA ALA A 99 4.79 6.37 -5.01
C ALA A 99 5.14 4.96 -5.48
N THR A 100 5.32 4.76 -6.80
CA THR A 100 5.71 3.46 -7.36
C THR A 100 7.15 3.08 -7.00
N GLU A 101 8.09 4.04 -7.00
CA GLU A 101 9.47 3.86 -6.57
C GLU A 101 9.51 3.44 -5.10
N TRP A 102 8.77 4.16 -4.24
CA TRP A 102 8.68 3.80 -2.82
C TRP A 102 8.17 2.36 -2.62
N LEU A 103 7.14 1.95 -3.36
CA LEU A 103 6.61 0.59 -3.28
C LEU A 103 7.66 -0.47 -3.64
N VAL A 104 8.42 -0.26 -4.71
CA VAL A 104 9.48 -1.19 -5.13
C VAL A 104 10.58 -1.26 -4.09
N ASP A 105 11.10 -0.11 -3.67
CA ASP A 105 12.27 -0.02 -2.80
C ASP A 105 12.00 -0.51 -1.38
N ASN A 106 10.73 -0.48 -0.94
CA ASN A 106 10.32 -0.81 0.42
C ASN A 106 9.54 -2.12 0.50
N VAL A 107 9.55 -2.98 -0.54
CA VAL A 107 8.75 -4.21 -0.54
C VAL A 107 9.06 -5.12 0.66
N GLU A 108 10.32 -5.18 1.09
CA GLU A 108 10.77 -5.95 2.25
C GLU A 108 10.23 -5.41 3.58
N LEU A 109 9.89 -4.12 3.64
CA LEU A 109 9.33 -3.48 4.84
C LEU A 109 7.89 -3.93 5.07
N TYR A 110 7.05 -3.95 4.02
CA TYR A 110 5.61 -4.12 4.16
C TYR A 110 5.08 -5.47 3.67
N ALA A 111 5.74 -6.18 2.75
CA ALA A 111 5.26 -7.48 2.29
C ALA A 111 5.22 -8.55 3.41
N PRO A 112 6.25 -8.69 4.26
CA PRO A 112 6.25 -9.66 5.36
C PRO A 112 5.17 -9.37 6.42
N SER A 113 4.66 -8.14 6.46
CA SER A 113 3.58 -7.76 7.35
C SER A 113 2.30 -8.56 7.08
N TRP A 114 2.12 -9.14 5.89
CA TRP A 114 0.93 -9.92 5.53
C TRP A 114 1.09 -11.41 5.85
N PRO A 115 0.04 -12.08 6.36
CA PRO A 115 0.16 -13.41 6.97
C PRO A 115 0.29 -14.57 5.98
N THR A 116 -0.11 -14.41 4.73
CA THR A 116 -0.18 -15.52 3.75
C THR A 116 0.69 -15.25 2.53
N GLU A 117 1.30 -16.30 1.99
CA GLU A 117 2.12 -16.21 0.76
C GLU A 117 1.30 -15.70 -0.43
N LEU A 118 0.02 -16.08 -0.52
CA LEU A 118 -0.90 -15.60 -1.56
C LEU A 118 -0.99 -14.07 -1.60
N LEU A 119 -1.03 -13.42 -0.43
CA LEU A 119 -1.09 -11.95 -0.36
C LEU A 119 0.26 -11.32 -0.71
N ARG A 120 1.36 -11.96 -0.29
CA ARG A 120 2.72 -11.49 -0.59
C ARG A 120 3.04 -11.60 -2.07
N ASP A 121 2.60 -12.67 -2.71
CA ASP A 121 2.73 -12.89 -4.16
C ASP A 121 1.91 -11.86 -4.96
N LEU A 122 0.66 -11.60 -4.54
CA LEU A 122 -0.17 -10.57 -5.13
C LEU A 122 0.49 -9.17 -5.03
N ILE A 123 1.06 -8.84 -3.88
CA ILE A 123 1.82 -7.60 -3.68
C ILE A 123 3.03 -7.55 -4.61
N SER A 124 3.87 -8.58 -4.60
CA SER A 124 5.12 -8.60 -5.35
C SER A 124 4.87 -8.49 -6.84
N THR A 125 3.88 -9.24 -7.35
CA THR A 125 3.45 -9.17 -8.74
C THR A 125 2.94 -7.78 -9.11
N TYR A 126 2.07 -7.19 -8.28
CA TYR A 126 1.55 -5.85 -8.52
C TYR A 126 2.66 -4.79 -8.56
N VAL A 127 3.55 -4.79 -7.57
CA VAL A 127 4.63 -3.80 -7.44
C VAL A 127 5.58 -3.86 -8.63
N ALA A 128 5.99 -5.06 -9.04
CA ALA A 128 6.85 -5.25 -10.21
C ALA A 128 6.19 -4.71 -11.49
N GLN A 129 4.90 -4.95 -11.67
CA GLN A 129 4.17 -4.53 -12.87
C GLN A 129 3.87 -3.03 -12.88
N ALA A 130 3.53 -2.44 -11.72
CA ALA A 130 3.36 -1.00 -11.58
C ALA A 130 4.67 -0.27 -11.93
N TRP A 131 5.81 -0.79 -11.47
CA TRP A 131 7.12 -0.25 -11.83
C TRP A 131 7.44 -0.39 -13.33
N ALA A 132 7.17 -1.57 -13.91
CA ALA A 132 7.34 -1.78 -15.35
C ALA A 132 6.50 -0.80 -16.19
N VAL A 133 5.28 -0.46 -15.75
CA VAL A 133 4.46 0.57 -16.40
C VAL A 133 5.15 1.94 -16.34
N MET A 134 5.70 2.33 -15.19
CA MET A 134 6.39 3.61 -15.03
C MET A 134 7.66 3.71 -15.87
N LEU A 135 8.43 2.63 -15.98
CA LEU A 135 9.63 2.56 -16.82
C LEU A 135 9.33 2.54 -18.33
N SER A 136 8.12 2.16 -18.74
CA SER A 136 7.79 2.04 -20.16
C SER A 136 7.76 3.39 -20.89
N GLU A 137 8.00 3.41 -22.20
CA GLU A 137 7.94 4.63 -23.03
C GLU A 137 6.50 5.11 -23.34
N ARG A 138 5.50 4.66 -22.58
CA ARG A 138 4.10 5.05 -22.78
C ARG A 138 3.88 6.51 -22.39
N GLN A 139 2.89 7.15 -23.02
CA GLN A 139 2.43 8.47 -22.60
C GLN A 139 1.93 8.46 -21.16
N ASP A 140 2.13 9.56 -20.43
CA ASP A 140 1.79 9.68 -19.01
C ASP A 140 0.32 9.38 -18.72
N THR A 141 -0.61 9.81 -19.58
CA THR A 141 -2.03 9.49 -19.42
C THR A 141 -2.27 7.98 -19.49
N ARG A 142 -1.62 7.29 -20.43
CA ARG A 142 -1.74 5.83 -20.56
C ARG A 142 -1.08 5.09 -19.40
N LYS A 143 0.05 5.60 -18.89
CA LYS A 143 0.66 5.08 -17.66
C LYS A 143 -0.30 5.22 -16.48
N ALA A 144 -0.91 6.39 -16.31
CA ALA A 144 -1.89 6.65 -15.26
C ALA A 144 -3.12 5.73 -15.36
N GLU A 145 -3.65 5.48 -16.55
CA GLU A 145 -4.72 4.50 -16.80
C GLU A 145 -4.34 3.10 -16.33
N LEU A 146 -3.20 2.60 -16.80
CA LEU A 146 -2.73 1.26 -16.46
C LEU A 146 -2.46 1.12 -14.96
N LEU A 147 -1.83 2.12 -14.34
CA LEU A 147 -1.57 2.12 -12.91
C LEU A 147 -2.86 2.07 -12.10
N VAL A 148 -3.87 2.87 -12.45
CA VAL A 148 -5.18 2.80 -11.77
C VAL A 148 -5.82 1.43 -11.97
N ALA A 149 -5.79 0.90 -13.19
CA ALA A 149 -6.35 -0.42 -13.50
C ALA A 149 -5.66 -1.55 -12.71
N LEU A 150 -4.33 -1.50 -12.57
CA LEU A 150 -3.55 -2.47 -11.79
C LEU A 150 -3.77 -2.31 -10.29
N THR A 151 -3.82 -1.08 -9.79
CA THR A 151 -3.90 -0.77 -8.35
C THR A 151 -5.28 -1.07 -7.78
N THR A 152 -6.35 -0.82 -8.54
CA THR A 152 -7.74 -0.99 -8.08
C THR A 152 -8.05 -2.39 -7.53
N PRO A 153 -7.82 -3.51 -8.25
CA PRO A 153 -8.13 -4.84 -7.73
C PRO A 153 -7.30 -5.20 -6.50
N VAL A 154 -6.07 -4.69 -6.40
CA VAL A 154 -5.20 -4.90 -5.24
C VAL A 154 -5.74 -4.09 -4.05
N TRP A 155 -6.21 -2.86 -4.29
CA TRP A 155 -6.80 -2.00 -3.28
C TRP A 155 -8.09 -2.60 -2.70
N GLU A 156 -8.93 -3.22 -3.52
CA GLU A 156 -10.13 -3.94 -3.07
C GLU A 156 -9.79 -5.04 -2.03
N VAL A 157 -8.67 -5.74 -2.22
CA VAL A 157 -8.20 -6.78 -1.30
C VAL A 157 -7.61 -6.19 -0.03
N PHE A 158 -6.71 -5.22 -0.14
CA PHE A 158 -5.92 -4.76 1.01
C PHE A 158 -6.56 -3.60 1.78
N GLY A 159 -7.33 -2.74 1.10
CA GLY A 159 -8.02 -1.59 1.68
C GLY A 159 -9.29 -1.95 2.47
N SER A 160 -9.79 -3.18 2.36
CA SER A 160 -10.86 -3.71 3.21
C SER A 160 -10.33 -4.16 4.57
N ARG A 161 -11.21 -4.20 5.59
CA ARG A 161 -10.81 -4.76 6.89
C ARG A 161 -10.48 -6.24 6.71
N GLY A 162 -9.44 -6.73 7.39
CA GLY A 162 -8.96 -8.09 7.17
C GLY A 162 -9.97 -9.22 7.39
N TRP A 163 -11.02 -8.98 8.20
CA TRP A 163 -12.12 -9.93 8.42
C TRP A 163 -13.23 -9.86 7.35
N GLU A 164 -13.25 -8.81 6.52
CA GLU A 164 -14.18 -8.66 5.40
C GLU A 164 -13.63 -9.34 4.13
N ARG A 165 -12.33 -9.67 4.09
CA ARG A 165 -11.67 -10.30 2.94
C ARG A 165 -12.16 -11.72 2.74
N ARG A 166 -12.79 -11.98 1.59
CA ARG A 166 -13.15 -13.33 1.18
C ARG A 166 -12.04 -13.92 0.31
N PRO A 167 -11.76 -15.23 0.38
CA PRO A 167 -10.84 -15.89 -0.54
C PRO A 167 -11.18 -15.64 -2.02
N SER A 168 -12.48 -15.49 -2.33
CA SER A 168 -12.97 -15.12 -3.65
C SER A 168 -12.46 -13.77 -4.15
N ASP A 169 -12.21 -12.83 -3.25
CA ASP A 169 -11.79 -11.48 -3.60
C ASP A 169 -10.31 -11.48 -4.00
N ILE A 170 -9.49 -12.25 -3.27
CA ILE A 170 -8.07 -12.43 -3.61
C ILE A 170 -7.93 -13.13 -4.96
N ALA A 171 -8.65 -14.24 -5.17
CA ALA A 171 -8.63 -14.96 -6.44
C ALA A 171 -9.13 -14.09 -7.62
N ARG A 172 -10.14 -13.25 -7.37
CA ARG A 172 -10.63 -12.28 -8.36
C ARG A 172 -9.57 -11.23 -8.69
N ALA A 173 -8.90 -10.68 -7.67
CA ALA A 173 -7.83 -9.69 -7.86
C ALA A 173 -6.66 -10.28 -8.64
N GLN A 174 -6.22 -11.49 -8.32
CA GLN A 174 -5.18 -12.21 -9.07
C GLN A 174 -5.57 -12.42 -10.53
N ARG A 175 -6.81 -12.86 -10.82
CA ARG A 175 -7.28 -13.02 -12.20
C ARG A 175 -7.33 -11.71 -12.97
N LYS A 176 -7.84 -10.63 -12.35
CA LYS A 176 -7.87 -9.31 -12.97
C LYS A 176 -6.45 -8.80 -13.25
N LEU A 177 -5.54 -8.94 -12.29
CA LEU A 177 -4.15 -8.54 -12.43
C LEU A 177 -3.47 -9.33 -13.56
N ALA A 178 -3.61 -10.65 -13.58
CA ALA A 178 -3.06 -11.51 -14.62
C ALA A 178 -3.61 -11.16 -16.02
N ALA A 179 -4.91 -10.89 -16.13
CA ALA A 179 -5.52 -10.48 -17.39
C ALA A 179 -4.96 -9.14 -17.90
N LEU A 180 -4.80 -8.15 -17.02
CA LEU A 180 -4.20 -6.86 -17.37
C LEU A 180 -2.74 -7.00 -17.80
N ILE A 181 -1.97 -7.83 -17.10
CA ILE A 181 -0.57 -8.11 -17.47
C ILE A 181 -0.50 -8.75 -18.86
N ALA A 182 -1.35 -9.74 -19.12
CA ALA A 182 -1.41 -10.40 -20.43
C ALA A 182 -1.81 -9.42 -21.55
N GLU A 183 -2.77 -8.53 -21.29
CA GLU A 183 -3.18 -7.48 -22.23
C GLU A 183 -2.03 -6.50 -22.52
N MET A 184 -1.31 -6.05 -21.49
CA MET A 184 -0.16 -5.15 -21.65
C MET A 184 0.98 -5.81 -22.43
N ALA A 185 1.22 -7.11 -22.22
CA ALA A 185 2.22 -7.87 -22.97
C ALA A 185 1.82 -7.99 -24.45
N ALA A 186 0.56 -8.36 -24.73
CA ALA A 186 0.05 -8.42 -26.11
C ALA A 186 0.03 -7.05 -26.80
N GLU A 187 -0.18 -5.95 -26.06
CA GLU A 187 -0.03 -4.59 -26.58
C GLU A 187 1.43 -4.28 -26.95
N ALA A 188 2.39 -4.67 -26.10
CA ALA A 188 3.81 -4.48 -26.37
C ALA A 188 4.27 -5.29 -27.60
N ASP A 189 3.86 -6.54 -27.72
CA ASP A 189 4.19 -7.40 -28.87
C ASP A 189 3.66 -6.82 -30.18
N ARG A 190 2.42 -6.30 -30.17
CA ARG A 190 1.84 -5.62 -31.34
C ARG A 190 2.61 -4.38 -31.77
N ARG A 191 3.18 -3.62 -30.83
CA ARG A 191 4.01 -2.45 -31.13
C ARG A 191 5.39 -2.84 -31.69
N ASN A 192 5.91 -3.98 -31.27
CA ASN A 192 7.22 -4.49 -31.66
C ASN A 192 7.19 -5.35 -32.93
N ALA A 193 6.00 -5.69 -33.44
CA ALA A 193 5.86 -6.49 -34.66
C ALA A 193 6.42 -5.73 -35.88
N PRO A 194 7.26 -6.37 -36.73
CA PRO A 194 7.78 -5.74 -37.93
C PRO A 194 6.61 -5.36 -38.87
N ALA A 195 6.69 -4.16 -39.45
CA ALA A 195 5.72 -3.72 -40.45
C ALA A 195 5.60 -4.78 -41.56
N PRO A 196 4.38 -5.09 -42.06
CA PRO A 196 4.23 -6.06 -43.14
C PRO A 196 5.09 -5.61 -44.32
N ALA A 197 5.96 -6.49 -44.80
CA ALA A 197 6.77 -6.24 -45.98
C ALA A 197 5.81 -5.86 -47.12
N ALA A 198 5.95 -4.63 -47.62
CA ALA A 198 5.19 -4.18 -48.79
C ALA A 198 5.51 -5.14 -49.94
N ALA A 199 4.47 -5.84 -50.41
CA ALA A 199 4.53 -6.72 -51.57
C ALA A 199 4.41 -5.90 -52.87
#